data_AF-S0DLE6-F1
#
_entry.id   AF-S0DLE6-F1
#
_cell.length_a   1.000
_cell.length_b   1.000
_cell.length_c   1.000
_cell.angle_alpha   90.00
_cell.angle_beta   90.00
_cell.angle_gamma   90.00
#
_symmetry.space_group_name_H-M   'P 1'
#
loop_
_entity.id
_entity.type
_entity.pdbx_description
1 polymer ?
#
loop_
_entity_poly.entity_id
_entity_poly.type
_entity_poly.pdbx_seq_one_letter_code
_entity_poly.pdbx_strand_id
1 'polypeptide(L)' 'MPETSYPDYDLLPAVFEAWLQDRFNDKTITVQCKNGRLVFNLPDGQNLTVEDDIAINKLQGKDTYP' A
#
# COMPACT_ATOMS: atom_id res chain seq x y z
N MET A 1 6.73 -6.02 -14.08
CA MET A 1 6.38 -5.18 -12.91
C MET A 1 5.48 -4.04 -13.37
N PRO A 2 4.15 -4.18 -13.26
CA PRO A 2 3.24 -3.05 -13.44
C PRO A 2 3.43 -2.06 -12.27
N GLU A 3 3.61 -0.77 -12.59
CA GLU A 3 3.63 0.29 -11.60
C GLU A 3 2.19 0.51 -11.11
N THR A 4 1.97 0.35 -9.79
CA THR A 4 0.67 0.57 -9.17
C THR A 4 0.69 1.88 -8.39
N SER A 5 -0.40 2.65 -8.50
CA SER A 5 -0.57 3.90 -7.74
C SER A 5 -1.77 3.80 -6.83
N TYR A 6 -1.58 4.09 -5.55
CA TYR A 6 -2.64 4.19 -4.55
C TYR A 6 -2.86 5.68 -4.18
N PRO A 7 -4.09 6.19 -4.34
CA PRO A 7 -4.41 7.59 -4.09
C PRO A 7 -4.65 7.82 -2.60
N ASP A 8 -3.58 7.99 -1.82
CA ASP A 8 -3.76 8.24 -0.40
C ASP A 8 -2.74 9.23 0.18
N TYR A 9 -3.28 10.26 0.83
CA TYR A 9 -2.55 11.41 1.37
C TYR A 9 -2.24 11.26 2.86
N ASP A 10 -2.95 10.39 3.57
CA ASP A 10 -2.81 10.21 5.03
C ASP A 10 -1.99 8.97 5.41
N LEU A 11 -1.76 8.04 4.46
CA LEU A 11 -0.96 6.85 4.70
C LEU A 11 0.54 7.16 4.60
N LEU A 12 1.28 6.91 5.68
CA LEU A 12 2.74 7.05 5.67
C LEU A 12 3.37 6.01 4.72
N PRO A 13 4.24 6.43 3.77
CA PRO A 13 4.85 5.53 2.80
C PRO A 13 5.64 4.39 3.47
N ALA A 14 6.33 4.66 4.59
CA ALA A 14 7.08 3.65 5.33
C ALA A 14 6.17 2.59 5.99
N VAL A 15 4.98 2.97 6.47
CA VAL A 15 4.01 2.03 7.05
C VAL A 15 3.42 1.15 5.94
N PHE A 16 3.09 1.76 4.81
CA PHE A 16 2.55 1.04 3.66
C PHE A 16 3.58 0.09 3.06
N GLU A 17 4.85 0.52 2.97
CA GLU A 17 5.95 -0.33 2.52
C GLU A 17 6.12 -1.55 3.43
N ALA A 18 6.23 -1.35 4.74
CA ALA A 18 6.36 -2.45 5.69
C ALA A 18 5.18 -3.43 5.60
N TRP A 19 3.96 -2.91 5.43
CA TRP A 19 2.78 -3.76 5.28
C TRP A 19 2.78 -4.55 3.97
N LEU A 20 3.13 -3.92 2.84
CA LEU A 20 3.24 -4.62 1.56
C LEU A 20 4.32 -5.71 1.61
N GLN A 21 5.47 -5.41 2.21
CA GLN A 21 6.56 -6.37 2.37
C GLN A 21 6.14 -7.58 3.21
N ASP A 22 5.36 -7.38 4.27
CA ASP A 22 4.81 -8.46 5.09
C ASP A 22 3.73 -9.25 4.33
N ARG A 23 2.78 -8.54 3.71
CA ARG A 23 1.64 -9.11 2.98
C ARG A 23 2.06 -10.03 1.84
N PHE A 24 3.04 -9.60 1.06
CA PHE A 24 3.56 -10.35 -0.09
C PHE A 24 4.82 -11.16 0.24
N ASN A 25 5.29 -11.11 1.51
CA ASN A 25 6.54 -11.68 1.96
C ASN A 25 7.74 -11.33 1.03
N ASP A 26 7.74 -10.09 0.53
CA ASP A 26 8.68 -9.60 -0.47
C ASP A 26 9.30 -8.28 0.00
N LYS A 27 10.57 -8.33 0.41
CA LYS A 27 11.32 -7.17 0.92
C LYS A 27 11.83 -6.23 -0.18
N THR A 28 11.60 -6.56 -1.45
CA THR A 28 12.00 -5.71 -2.59
C THR A 28 10.93 -4.67 -2.92
N ILE A 29 9.72 -4.83 -2.38
CA ILE A 29 8.64 -3.85 -2.51
C ILE A 29 9.08 -2.55 -1.85
N THR A 30 9.03 -1.48 -2.64
CA THR A 30 9.38 -0.12 -2.23
C THR A 30 8.23 0.81 -2.56
N VAL A 31 7.88 1.69 -1.62
CA VAL A 31 6.80 2.66 -1.78
C VAL A 31 7.40 4.06 -1.91
N GLN A 32 7.06 4.74 -3.00
CA GLN A 32 7.46 6.12 -3.25
C GLN A 32 6.25 7.04 -3.22
N CYS A 33 6.36 8.18 -2.52
CA CYS A 33 5.35 9.22 -2.62
C CYS A 33 5.68 10.15 -3.80
N LYS A 34 4.85 10.14 -4.85
CA LYS A 34 4.96 11.04 -6.03
C LYS A 34 3.65 11.77 -6.23
N ASN A 35 3.69 13.11 -6.26
CA ASN A 35 2.51 13.97 -6.43
C ASN A 35 1.36 13.67 -5.45
N GLY A 36 1.69 13.33 -4.20
CA GLY A 36 0.70 12.96 -3.17
C GLY A 36 -0.01 11.62 -3.44
N ARG A 37 0.64 10.73 -4.21
CA ARG A 37 0.20 9.36 -4.42
C ARG A 37 1.31 8.41 -4.03
N LEU A 38 0.94 7.27 -3.47
CA LEU A 38 1.86 6.19 -3.16
C LEU A 38 2.01 5.33 -4.41
N VAL A 39 3.22 5.27 -4.94
CA VAL A 39 3.59 4.54 -6.14
C VAL A 39 4.52 3.41 -5.73
N PHE A 40 4.18 2.19 -6.11
CA PHE A 40 4.91 0.98 -5.72
C PHE A 40 4.80 -0.08 -6.82
N ASN A 41 5.74 -1.01 -6.79
CA ASN A 41 5.78 -2.14 -7.70
C ASN A 41 5.41 -3.40 -6.95
N LEU A 42 4.37 -4.08 -7.42
CA LEU A 42 4.00 -5.39 -6.93
C LEU A 42 4.74 -6.48 -7.71
N PRO A 43 4.98 -7.65 -7.07
CA PRO A 43 5.50 -8.82 -7.75
C PRO A 43 4.57 -9.26 -8.90
N ASP A 44 5.16 -9.93 -9.90
CA ASP A 44 4.44 -10.26 -11.13
C ASP A 44 3.24 -11.18 -10.87
N GLY A 45 2.06 -10.81 -11.40
CA GLY A 45 0.80 -11.53 -11.19
C GLY A 45 0.07 -11.19 -9.87
N GLN A 46 0.64 -10.34 -9.02
CA GLN A 46 0.00 -9.89 -7.77
C GLN A 46 -0.69 -8.54 -7.98
N ASN A 47 -1.88 -8.39 -7.40
CA ASN A 47 -2.65 -7.15 -7.39
C ASN A 47 -3.21 -6.92 -6.00
N LEU A 48 -3.46 -5.67 -5.66
CA LEU A 48 -4.27 -5.35 -4.48
C LEU A 48 -5.71 -5.84 -4.70
N THR A 49 -6.21 -6.56 -3.72
CA THR A 49 -7.60 -7.03 -3.66
C THR A 49 -8.45 -6.09 -2.81
N VAL A 50 -9.76 -6.30 -2.80
CA VAL A 50 -10.68 -5.55 -1.93
C VAL A 50 -10.37 -5.76 -0.45
N GLU A 51 -9.87 -6.94 -0.06
CA GLU A 51 -9.47 -7.23 1.32
C GLU A 51 -8.23 -6.42 1.74
N ASP A 52 -7.30 -6.22 0.80
CA ASP A 52 -6.13 -5.40 1.02
C ASP A 52 -6.53 -3.93 1.23
N ASP A 53 -7.51 -3.42 0.47
CA ASP A 53 -8.03 -2.06 0.67
C ASP A 53 -8.62 -1.85 2.07
N ILE A 54 -9.32 -2.85 2.61
CA ILE A 54 -9.85 -2.81 3.99
C ILE A 54 -8.70 -2.77 5.00
N ALA A 55 -7.65 -3.58 4.81
CA ALA A 55 -6.49 -3.58 5.69
C ALA A 55 -5.72 -2.26 5.63
N ILE A 56 -5.56 -1.69 4.43
CA ILE A 56 -4.88 -0.41 4.19
C ILE A 56 -5.64 0.73 4.85
N ASN A 57 -6.98 0.75 4.76
CA ASN A 57 -7.81 1.72 5.48
C ASN A 57 -7.61 1.65 7.01
N LYS A 58 -7.40 0.45 7.58
CA LYS A 58 -7.07 0.30 9.01
C LYS A 58 -5.68 0.86 9.35
N LEU A 59 -4.69 0.68 8.48
CA LEU A 59 -3.33 1.23 8.67
C LEU A 59 -3.31 2.76 8.68
N GLN A 60 -4.25 3.39 8.00
CA GLN A 60 -4.40 4.86 7.99
C GLN A 60 -4.86 5.42 9.33
N GLY A 61 -5.16 4.58 10.33
CA GLY A 61 -5.75 5.06 11.57
C GLY A 61 -7.14 5.66 11.36
N LYS A 62 -7.79 5.38 10.22
CA LYS A 62 -9.24 5.52 10.05
C LYS A 62 -9.93 4.42 10.84
N ASP A 63 -9.71 4.43 12.16
CA ASP A 63 -10.49 3.70 13.16
C ASP A 63 -11.83 4.43 13.42
N THR A 64 -12.35 5.07 12.38
CA THR A 64 -13.62 5.79 12.42
C THR A 64 -14.47 5.33 11.28
N TYR A 65 -15.24 4.28 11.53
CA TYR A 65 -16.66 4.42 11.27
C TYR A 65 -17.45 3.89 12.48
N PRO A 66 -18.42 4.67 13.03
CA PRO A 66 -19.40 4.17 13.99
C PRO A 66 -20.33 3.11 13.38
#